data_AF-A0A7S2ZEQ2-F1
#
_entry.id   AF-A0A7S2ZEQ2-F1
#
_cell.length_a   1.000
_cell.length_b   1.000
_cell.length_c   1.000
_cell.angle_alpha   90.00
_cell.angle_beta   90.00
_cell.angle_gamma   90.00
#
_symmetry.space_group_name_H-M   'P 1'
#
loop_
_entity.id
_entity.type
_entity.pdbx_description
1 polymer ?
#
loop_
_entity_poly.entity_id
_entity_poly.type
_entity_poly.pdbx_seq_one_letter_code
_entity_poly.pdbx_strand_id
1 'polypeptide(L)'
;MMNTANAVLERNAVPDWILRAGIRRLLGQRLEMEKERSRNPEYKWSFMEELRKLDIAVQMDSANEQHYQVPTEFYLLVLGPCLKYSSCYFPNASTTLEEAEEEMLLKTVQRGDLKDGMDVLDLGCGWGSLTLYIAKNYPKCKITSVSNSWTQKKHIDSICNERNYKNVRVETADVNSWTTKSRFDRVFSIEMFEHMKNYEKLMQKVASCLKTNGKLFVHYFCHREYIYHFESDGPSNWMGKYFFSGGTMPSDDTLLYFQVSPFCLSLHPPFFPRCRARVVNRFRLCRCHMEISHRNTSLMRTLGK
;
A
#
# COMPACT_ATOMS: atom_id res chain seq x y z
N MET A 1 3.39 -29.26 -9.65
CA MET A 1 3.87 -29.22 -11.05
C MET A 1 3.75 -27.77 -11.52
N MET A 2 4.86 -27.05 -11.70
CA MET A 2 4.83 -25.67 -12.16
C MET A 2 4.21 -25.65 -13.57
N ASN A 3 3.06 -25.01 -13.74
CA ASN A 3 2.42 -24.86 -15.05
C ASN A 3 3.46 -24.31 -16.04
N THR A 4 3.61 -24.93 -17.20
CA THR A 4 4.58 -24.56 -18.26
C THR A 4 4.52 -23.07 -18.61
N ALA A 5 3.33 -22.47 -18.50
CA ALA A 5 3.13 -21.03 -18.64
C ALA A 5 3.91 -20.19 -17.62
N ASN A 6 3.92 -20.57 -16.33
CA ASN A 6 4.65 -19.84 -15.29
C ASN A 6 6.16 -19.89 -15.54
N ALA A 7 6.69 -21.04 -15.98
CA ALA A 7 8.10 -21.17 -16.31
C ALA A 7 8.53 -20.27 -17.50
N VAL A 8 7.65 -20.04 -18.46
CA VAL A 8 7.90 -19.12 -19.58
C VAL A 8 7.80 -17.65 -19.13
N LEU A 9 6.85 -17.34 -18.25
CA LEU A 9 6.70 -16.00 -17.65
C LEU A 9 7.91 -15.61 -16.78
N GLU A 10 8.41 -16.55 -15.98
CA GLU A 10 9.58 -16.34 -15.11
C GLU A 10 10.87 -16.12 -15.90
N ARG A 11 10.96 -16.64 -17.13
CA ARG A 11 12.10 -16.45 -18.03
C ARG A 11 12.02 -15.15 -18.84
N ASN A 12 11.02 -14.30 -18.58
CA ASN A 12 10.78 -13.05 -19.30
C ASN A 12 10.68 -13.26 -20.83
N ALA A 13 10.20 -14.44 -21.25
CA ALA A 13 10.19 -14.85 -22.66
C ALA A 13 8.90 -14.40 -23.40
N VAL A 14 7.97 -13.75 -22.70
CA VAL A 14 6.69 -13.29 -23.27
C VAL A 14 6.72 -11.77 -23.48
N PRO A 15 6.50 -11.28 -24.71
CA PRO A 15 6.41 -9.85 -24.99
C PRO A 15 5.35 -9.12 -24.15
N ASP A 16 5.66 -7.89 -23.76
CA ASP A 16 4.81 -6.99 -22.97
C ASP A 16 3.36 -6.87 -23.45
N TRP A 17 3.18 -6.75 -24.76
CA TRP A 17 1.86 -6.55 -25.33
C TRP A 17 0.98 -7.80 -25.18
N ILE A 18 1.58 -9.00 -25.23
CA ILE A 18 0.90 -10.28 -24.98
C ILE A 18 0.53 -10.37 -23.49
N LEU A 19 1.47 -10.04 -22.60
CA LEU A 19 1.21 -10.03 -21.16
C LEU A 19 0.07 -9.06 -20.80
N ARG A 20 0.10 -7.85 -21.36
CA ARG A 20 -0.96 -6.85 -21.16
C ARG A 20 -2.30 -7.35 -21.72
N ALA A 21 -2.33 -8.03 -22.86
CA ALA A 21 -3.54 -8.62 -23.40
C ALA A 21 -4.09 -9.73 -22.47
N GLY A 22 -3.23 -10.62 -21.98
CA GLY A 22 -3.59 -11.66 -21.02
C GLY A 22 -4.14 -11.11 -19.71
N ILE A 23 -3.47 -10.11 -19.13
CA ILE A 23 -3.92 -9.42 -17.91
C ILE A 23 -5.29 -8.77 -18.15
N ARG A 24 -5.49 -8.04 -19.25
CA ARG A 24 -6.79 -7.42 -19.58
C ARG A 24 -7.91 -8.46 -19.71
N ARG A 25 -7.63 -9.62 -20.31
CA ARG A 25 -8.61 -10.72 -20.41
C ARG A 25 -9.00 -11.23 -19.01
N LEU A 26 -8.03 -11.47 -18.14
CA LEU A 26 -8.28 -11.93 -16.76
C LEU A 26 -9.04 -10.88 -15.93
N LEU A 27 -8.72 -9.59 -16.10
CA LEU A 27 -9.46 -8.50 -15.48
C LEU A 27 -10.91 -8.45 -16.00
N GLY A 28 -11.13 -8.62 -17.30
CA GLY A 28 -12.49 -8.70 -17.88
C GLY A 28 -13.30 -9.88 -17.34
N GLN A 29 -12.67 -11.06 -17.19
CA GLN A 29 -13.32 -12.21 -16.58
C GLN A 29 -13.71 -11.94 -15.12
N ARG A 30 -12.82 -11.31 -14.34
CA ARG A 30 -13.13 -10.93 -12.96
C ARG A 30 -14.29 -9.94 -12.91
N LEU A 31 -14.33 -8.95 -13.80
CA LEU A 31 -15.42 -7.98 -13.87
C LEU A 31 -16.78 -8.65 -14.13
N GLU A 32 -16.86 -9.59 -15.05
CA GLU A 32 -18.12 -10.32 -15.30
C GLU A 32 -18.54 -11.20 -14.10
N MET A 33 -17.58 -11.85 -13.43
CA MET A 33 -17.86 -12.63 -12.22
C MET A 33 -18.43 -11.76 -11.09
N GLU A 34 -17.80 -10.61 -10.81
CA GLU A 34 -18.26 -9.70 -9.76
C GLU A 34 -19.57 -9.00 -10.14
N LYS A 35 -19.78 -8.70 -11.42
CA LYS A 35 -21.07 -8.22 -11.93
C LYS A 35 -22.18 -9.22 -11.69
N GLU A 36 -21.95 -10.51 -11.95
CA GLU A 36 -22.92 -11.57 -11.66
C GLU A 36 -23.20 -11.67 -10.14
N ARG A 37 -22.15 -11.70 -9.30
CA ARG A 37 -22.30 -11.70 -7.83
C ARG A 37 -23.10 -10.50 -7.34
N SER A 38 -22.87 -9.31 -7.90
CA SER A 38 -23.56 -8.07 -7.53
C SER A 38 -25.05 -8.02 -7.92
N ARG A 39 -25.54 -8.98 -8.73
CA ARG A 39 -26.98 -9.10 -9.00
C ARG A 39 -27.76 -9.50 -7.76
N ASN A 40 -27.12 -10.16 -6.81
CA ASN A 40 -27.70 -10.36 -5.49
C ASN A 40 -27.57 -9.04 -4.69
N PRO A 41 -28.68 -8.33 -4.40
CA PRO A 41 -28.62 -7.05 -3.69
C PRO A 41 -28.09 -7.19 -2.26
N GLU A 42 -28.15 -8.38 -1.67
CA GLU A 42 -27.65 -8.64 -0.32
C GLU A 42 -26.14 -8.90 -0.29
N TYR A 43 -25.51 -9.23 -1.43
CA TYR A 43 -24.12 -9.67 -1.49
C TYR A 43 -23.17 -8.70 -0.77
N LYS A 44 -23.30 -7.40 -1.08
CA LYS A 44 -22.45 -6.36 -0.50
C LYS A 44 -22.65 -6.26 1.01
N TRP A 45 -23.89 -6.33 1.48
CA TRP A 45 -24.22 -6.29 2.90
C TRP A 45 -23.67 -7.52 3.64
N SER A 46 -23.92 -8.72 3.11
CA SER A 46 -23.38 -9.97 3.67
C SER A 46 -21.86 -9.97 3.73
N PHE A 47 -21.18 -9.38 2.74
CA PHE A 47 -19.73 -9.23 2.74
C PHE A 47 -19.27 -8.32 3.90
N MET A 48 -19.95 -7.19 4.14
CA MET A 48 -19.63 -6.33 5.29
C MET A 48 -19.84 -7.05 6.63
N GLU A 49 -20.91 -7.83 6.76
CA GLU A 49 -21.16 -8.66 7.95
C GLU A 49 -20.10 -9.75 8.16
N GLU A 50 -19.58 -10.33 7.09
CA GLU A 50 -18.43 -11.25 7.15
C GLU A 50 -17.19 -10.53 7.70
N LEU A 51 -16.84 -9.37 7.14
CA LEU A 51 -15.69 -8.58 7.58
C LEU A 51 -15.73 -8.23 9.07
N ARG A 52 -16.91 -7.93 9.63
CA ARG A 52 -17.08 -7.62 11.08
C ARG A 52 -16.76 -8.81 11.99
N LYS A 53 -16.83 -10.04 11.49
CA LYS A 53 -16.59 -11.26 12.28
C LYS A 53 -15.12 -11.66 12.31
N LEU A 54 -14.32 -11.16 11.36
CA LEU A 54 -12.90 -11.49 11.23
C LEU A 54 -12.04 -10.71 12.25
N ASP A 55 -10.74 -11.02 12.27
CA ASP A 55 -9.74 -10.19 12.94
C ASP A 55 -9.38 -8.96 12.11
N ILE A 56 -8.67 -7.98 12.71
CA ILE A 56 -8.28 -6.75 11.98
C ILE A 56 -7.44 -7.11 10.76
N ALA A 57 -6.43 -7.96 10.95
CA ALA A 57 -5.67 -8.56 9.86
C ALA A 57 -5.62 -10.06 10.07
N VAL A 58 -5.95 -10.82 9.03
CA VAL A 58 -5.79 -12.28 9.03
C VAL A 58 -4.35 -12.56 8.61
N GLN A 59 -3.56 -13.09 9.53
CA GLN A 59 -2.20 -13.54 9.22
C GLN A 59 -2.30 -14.81 8.37
N MET A 60 -2.04 -14.66 7.07
CA MET A 60 -1.60 -15.79 6.25
C MET A 60 -0.08 -15.78 6.40
N ASP A 61 0.51 -16.85 6.97
CA ASP A 61 1.97 -16.97 7.14
C ASP A 61 2.75 -16.60 5.86
N SER A 62 2.12 -16.78 4.68
CA SER A 62 2.67 -16.41 3.37
C SER A 62 2.73 -14.91 3.03
N ALA A 63 1.88 -14.05 3.59
CA ALA A 63 1.80 -12.64 3.16
C ALA A 63 3.00 -11.81 3.62
N ASN A 64 3.50 -12.08 4.84
CA ASN A 64 4.73 -11.46 5.33
C ASN A 64 5.97 -12.05 4.64
N GLU A 65 5.94 -13.34 4.28
CA GLU A 65 7.02 -13.98 3.54
C GLU A 65 7.16 -13.47 2.10
N GLN A 66 6.06 -13.09 1.43
CA GLN A 66 6.08 -12.72 0.01
C GLN A 66 6.47 -11.25 -0.28
N HIS A 67 6.06 -10.29 0.55
CA HIS A 67 6.30 -8.85 0.28
C HIS A 67 7.39 -8.22 1.15
N TYR A 68 7.61 -8.73 2.37
CA TYR A 68 8.56 -8.16 3.32
C TYR A 68 9.87 -8.94 3.46
N GLN A 69 10.03 -10.09 2.77
CA GLN A 69 11.34 -10.74 2.60
C GLN A 69 12.18 -10.14 1.48
N VAL A 70 11.61 -9.27 0.64
CA VAL A 70 12.40 -8.52 -0.33
C VAL A 70 13.21 -7.45 0.42
N PRO A 71 14.56 -7.46 0.34
CA PRO A 71 15.39 -6.55 1.10
C PRO A 71 15.09 -5.08 0.76
N THR A 72 15.31 -4.18 1.72
CA THR A 72 15.07 -2.73 1.53
C THR A 72 15.89 -2.17 0.35
N GLU A 73 17.06 -2.73 0.12
CA GLU A 73 17.99 -2.41 -0.96
C GLU A 73 17.34 -2.55 -2.34
N PHE A 74 16.46 -3.53 -2.54
CA PHE A 74 15.71 -3.65 -3.78
C PHE A 74 14.76 -2.46 -3.97
N TYR A 75 14.07 -2.06 -2.91
CA TYR A 75 13.11 -0.95 -2.97
C TYR A 75 13.80 0.40 -3.24
N LEU A 76 15.02 0.60 -2.73
CA LEU A 76 15.87 1.75 -3.06
C LEU A 76 16.18 1.86 -4.57
N LEU A 77 16.21 0.73 -5.29
CA LEU A 77 16.52 0.71 -6.73
C LEU A 77 15.30 0.95 -7.63
N VAL A 78 14.10 0.66 -7.14
CA VAL A 78 12.88 0.63 -7.99
C VAL A 78 11.88 1.73 -7.68
N LEU A 79 11.91 2.28 -6.46
CA LEU A 79 11.05 3.39 -6.06
C LEU A 79 11.73 4.73 -6.30
N GLY A 80 10.96 5.81 -6.14
CA GLY A 80 11.51 7.15 -6.16
C GLY A 80 12.20 7.50 -4.84
N PRO A 81 12.76 8.72 -4.73
CA PRO A 81 13.55 9.17 -3.59
C PRO A 81 12.79 9.21 -2.26
N CYS A 82 11.47 9.29 -2.29
CA CYS A 82 10.65 9.22 -1.08
C CYS A 82 10.34 7.77 -0.66
N LEU A 83 10.72 6.77 -1.45
CA LEU A 83 10.40 5.36 -1.25
C LEU A 83 8.91 5.12 -1.06
N LYS A 84 8.10 5.78 -1.88
CA LYS A 84 6.64 5.73 -1.76
C LYS A 84 6.11 4.46 -2.42
N TYR A 85 6.02 3.38 -1.63
CA TYR A 85 5.41 2.13 -2.08
C TYR A 85 3.87 2.18 -2.04
N SER A 86 3.30 3.10 -2.82
CA SER A 86 1.85 3.29 -3.02
C SER A 86 1.62 4.20 -4.24
N SER A 87 0.38 4.39 -4.65
CA SER A 87 -0.01 5.23 -5.80
C SER A 87 0.58 6.64 -5.70
N CYS A 88 1.22 7.11 -6.78
CA CYS A 88 1.78 8.46 -6.92
C CYS A 88 0.88 9.33 -7.79
N TYR A 89 1.01 10.65 -7.77
CA TYR A 89 0.13 11.54 -8.52
C TYR A 89 0.84 12.14 -9.72
N PHE A 90 0.38 11.82 -10.93
CA PHE A 90 0.95 12.33 -12.17
C PHE A 90 -0.01 13.36 -12.79
N PRO A 91 0.14 14.67 -12.51
CA PRO A 91 -0.72 15.70 -13.07
C PRO A 91 -0.68 15.74 -14.60
N ASN A 92 0.44 15.36 -15.21
CA ASN A 92 0.60 15.34 -16.66
C ASN A 92 1.52 14.19 -17.14
N ALA A 93 1.66 14.06 -18.46
CA ALA A 93 2.41 12.98 -19.07
C ALA A 93 3.93 13.07 -18.81
N SER A 94 4.46 14.29 -18.64
CA SER A 94 5.89 14.56 -18.41
C SER A 94 6.32 14.45 -16.96
N THR A 95 5.40 14.38 -16.00
CA THR A 95 5.74 14.24 -14.57
C THR A 95 6.61 13.01 -14.34
N THR A 96 7.76 13.23 -13.73
CA THR A 96 8.72 12.20 -13.30
C THR A 96 8.16 11.40 -12.11
N LEU A 97 8.81 10.29 -11.74
CA LEU A 97 8.34 9.52 -10.56
C LEU A 97 8.60 10.32 -9.28
N GLU A 98 9.75 10.96 -9.23
CA GLU A 98 10.26 11.80 -8.17
C GLU A 98 9.24 12.91 -7.84
N GLU A 99 8.84 13.68 -8.87
CA GLU A 99 7.79 14.70 -8.73
C GLU A 99 6.44 14.09 -8.35
N ALA A 100 6.08 12.92 -8.88
CA ALA A 100 4.79 12.30 -8.62
C ALA A 100 4.67 11.76 -7.17
N GLU A 101 5.77 11.34 -6.56
CA GLU A 101 5.83 10.98 -5.15
C GLU A 101 5.56 12.22 -4.28
N GLU A 102 6.29 13.31 -4.51
CA GLU A 102 6.15 14.57 -3.76
C GLU A 102 4.75 15.17 -3.93
N GLU A 103 4.22 15.22 -5.15
CA GLU A 103 2.88 15.72 -5.45
C GLU A 103 1.79 14.93 -4.70
N MET A 104 1.93 13.60 -4.62
CA MET A 104 0.97 12.80 -3.87
C MET A 104 1.09 13.05 -2.37
N LEU A 105 2.30 13.14 -1.83
CA LEU A 105 2.53 13.42 -0.41
C LEU A 105 1.97 14.79 -0.01
N LEU A 106 2.17 15.81 -0.85
CA LEU A 106 1.57 17.13 -0.68
C LEU A 106 0.04 17.06 -0.64
N LYS A 107 -0.58 16.35 -1.59
CA LYS A 107 -2.04 16.17 -1.59
C LYS A 107 -2.54 15.40 -0.39
N THR A 108 -1.79 14.40 0.08
CA THR A 108 -2.11 13.65 1.29
C THR A 108 -2.15 14.57 2.50
N VAL A 109 -1.12 15.38 2.75
CA VAL A 109 -1.11 16.28 3.92
C VAL A 109 -2.14 17.40 3.81
N GLN A 110 -2.41 17.90 2.61
CA GLN A 110 -3.46 18.90 2.36
C GLN A 110 -4.86 18.35 2.62
N ARG A 111 -5.19 17.17 2.08
CA ARG A 111 -6.50 16.52 2.30
C ARG A 111 -6.66 16.03 3.73
N GLY A 112 -5.55 15.64 4.37
CA GLY A 112 -5.51 15.35 5.79
C GLY A 112 -5.62 16.59 6.68
N ASP A 113 -5.66 17.81 6.12
CA ASP A 113 -5.72 19.08 6.87
C ASP A 113 -4.63 19.13 7.97
N LEU A 114 -3.41 18.74 7.59
CA LEU A 114 -2.25 18.75 8.49
C LEU A 114 -1.74 20.18 8.70
N LYS A 115 -1.41 20.51 9.94
CA LYS A 115 -0.79 21.77 10.32
C LYS A 115 0.46 21.49 11.15
N ASP A 116 1.45 22.36 11.05
CA ASP A 116 2.68 22.23 11.84
C ASP A 116 2.37 22.31 13.34
N GLY A 117 3.04 21.49 14.14
CA GLY A 117 2.80 21.38 15.59
C GLY A 117 1.80 20.30 16.02
N MET A 118 1.22 19.54 15.08
CA MET A 118 0.28 18.45 15.38
C MET A 118 0.96 17.15 15.81
N ASP A 119 0.29 16.38 16.66
CA ASP A 119 0.65 14.99 16.93
C ASP A 119 0.06 14.10 15.82
N VAL A 120 0.91 13.37 15.10
CA VAL A 120 0.57 12.61 13.90
C VAL A 120 0.86 11.12 14.12
N LEU A 121 -0.09 10.27 13.70
CA LEU A 121 0.12 8.83 13.56
C LEU A 121 0.17 8.46 12.07
N ASP A 122 1.24 7.80 11.64
CA ASP A 122 1.37 7.15 10.32
C ASP A 122 1.21 5.63 10.51
N LEU A 123 0.00 5.12 10.30
CA LEU A 123 -0.37 3.72 10.54
C LEU A 123 -0.19 2.89 9.27
N GLY A 124 0.80 2.00 9.27
CA GLY A 124 1.26 1.30 8.07
C GLY A 124 2.29 2.12 7.30
N CYS A 125 3.32 2.64 7.96
CA CYS A 125 4.18 3.71 7.42
C CYS A 125 5.13 3.28 6.27
N GLY A 126 5.27 1.98 5.99
CA GLY A 126 6.21 1.49 4.97
C GLY A 126 7.65 1.93 5.27
N TRP A 127 8.39 2.34 4.24
CA TRP A 127 9.73 2.96 4.39
C TRP A 127 9.68 4.44 4.82
N GLY A 128 8.53 4.93 5.28
CA GLY A 128 8.39 6.25 5.89
C GLY A 128 8.26 7.40 4.90
N SER A 129 7.75 7.15 3.69
CA SER A 129 7.54 8.21 2.67
C SER A 129 6.78 9.42 3.21
N LEU A 130 5.64 9.20 3.89
CA LEU A 130 4.88 10.26 4.55
C LEU A 130 5.57 10.75 5.83
N THR A 131 6.00 9.82 6.70
CA THR A 131 6.70 10.14 7.95
C THR A 131 7.86 11.13 7.73
N LEU A 132 8.77 10.84 6.80
CA LEU A 132 9.95 11.66 6.51
C LEU A 132 9.59 12.96 5.79
N TYR A 133 8.53 12.96 4.97
CA TYR A 133 7.98 14.17 4.36
C TYR A 133 7.43 15.13 5.42
N ILE A 134 6.66 14.62 6.40
CA ILE A 134 6.13 15.44 7.49
C ILE A 134 7.29 15.93 8.36
N ALA A 135 8.24 15.08 8.71
CA ALA A 135 9.40 15.45 9.54
C ALA A 135 10.18 16.64 8.96
N LYS A 136 10.38 16.65 7.63
CA LYS A 136 11.06 17.72 6.89
C LYS A 136 10.24 19.02 6.85
N ASN A 137 8.97 18.94 6.46
CA ASN A 137 8.17 20.11 6.09
C ASN A 137 7.36 20.70 7.25
N TYR A 138 7.16 19.93 8.32
CA TYR A 138 6.40 20.29 9.51
C TYR A 138 7.22 19.94 10.76
N PRO A 139 8.32 20.68 11.03
CA PRO A 139 9.31 20.30 12.04
C PRO A 139 8.79 20.36 13.48
N LYS A 140 7.66 21.05 13.73
CA LYS A 140 7.03 21.10 15.06
C LYS A 140 6.04 19.96 15.28
N CYS A 141 5.61 19.24 14.23
CA CYS A 141 4.80 18.04 14.38
C CYS A 141 5.57 16.96 15.12
N LYS A 142 4.87 16.13 15.91
CA LYS A 142 5.43 14.93 16.52
C LYS A 142 4.81 13.70 15.85
N ILE A 143 5.64 12.88 15.23
CA ILE A 143 5.19 11.79 14.37
C ILE A 143 5.45 10.47 15.08
N THR A 144 4.41 9.66 15.24
CA THR A 144 4.52 8.25 15.60
C THR A 144 4.21 7.43 14.35
N SER A 145 5.09 6.51 13.99
CA SER A 145 4.96 5.70 12.78
C SER A 145 4.94 4.23 13.17
N VAL A 146 3.99 3.46 12.65
CA VAL A 146 3.82 2.05 13.00
C VAL A 146 3.95 1.22 11.73
N SER A 147 4.86 0.25 11.76
CA SER A 147 5.03 -0.77 10.73
C SER A 147 5.14 -2.14 11.38
N ASN A 148 4.74 -3.20 10.69
CA ASN A 148 5.02 -4.57 11.14
C ASN A 148 6.45 -5.04 10.78
N SER A 149 7.21 -4.24 10.03
CA SER A 149 8.54 -4.60 9.52
C SER A 149 9.67 -3.91 10.27
N TRP A 150 10.61 -4.71 10.76
CA TRP A 150 11.82 -4.22 11.41
C TRP A 150 12.79 -3.52 10.43
N THR A 151 12.89 -3.99 9.18
CA THR A 151 13.79 -3.40 8.18
C THR A 151 13.33 -2.01 7.76
N GLN A 152 12.01 -1.80 7.68
CA GLN A 152 11.41 -0.49 7.45
C GLN A 152 11.69 0.49 8.58
N LYS A 153 11.53 0.05 9.84
CA LYS A 153 11.92 0.85 11.00
C LYS A 153 13.39 1.25 10.94
N LYS A 154 14.29 0.29 10.71
CA LYS A 154 15.74 0.54 10.63
C LYS A 154 16.07 1.59 9.56
N HIS A 155 15.40 1.52 8.41
CA HIS A 155 15.57 2.52 7.35
C HIS A 155 15.18 3.93 7.82
N ILE A 156 13.97 4.09 8.38
CA ILE A 156 13.48 5.39 8.83
C ILE A 156 14.38 5.96 9.93
N ASP A 157 14.75 5.14 10.93
CA ASP A 157 15.64 5.55 12.02
C ASP A 157 17.00 6.03 11.48
N SER A 158 17.54 5.36 10.45
CA SER A 158 18.79 5.77 9.80
C SER A 158 18.68 7.16 9.16
N ILE A 159 17.61 7.42 8.41
CA ILE A 159 17.40 8.73 7.77
C ILE A 159 17.15 9.82 8.82
N CYS A 160 16.41 9.52 9.88
CA CYS A 160 16.18 10.46 10.99
C CYS A 160 17.50 10.83 11.69
N ASN A 161 18.41 9.87 11.88
CA ASN A 161 19.74 10.14 12.43
C ASN A 161 20.60 10.98 11.48
N GLU A 162 20.65 10.62 10.21
CA GLU A 162 21.42 11.34 9.17
C GLU A 162 20.96 12.79 9.02
N ARG A 163 19.63 13.03 9.00
CA ARG A 163 19.04 14.36 8.81
C ARG A 163 18.75 15.10 10.11
N ASN A 164 19.13 14.51 11.25
CA ASN A 164 18.90 15.03 12.59
C ASN A 164 17.42 15.35 12.92
N TYR A 165 16.49 14.56 12.39
CA TYR A 165 15.07 14.67 12.73
C TYR A 165 14.81 14.14 14.14
N LYS A 166 14.36 15.00 15.05
CA LYS A 166 14.06 14.65 16.46
C LYS A 166 12.58 14.43 16.73
N ASN A 167 11.76 14.60 15.72
CA ASN A 167 10.31 14.64 15.82
C ASN A 167 9.62 13.37 15.30
N VAL A 168 10.35 12.28 15.11
CA VAL A 168 9.85 10.98 14.63
C VAL A 168 10.13 9.90 15.66
N ARG A 169 9.11 9.08 15.97
CA ARG A 169 9.21 7.83 16.71
C ARG A 169 8.64 6.70 15.87
N VAL A 170 9.42 5.66 15.60
CA VAL A 170 8.98 4.50 14.83
C VAL A 170 8.81 3.27 15.72
N GLU A 171 7.71 2.56 15.57
CA GLU A 171 7.36 1.33 16.28
C GLU A 171 7.21 0.16 15.31
N THR A 172 7.79 -0.98 15.69
CA THR A 172 7.55 -2.25 14.99
C THR A 172 6.48 -3.03 15.76
N ALA A 173 5.28 -3.14 15.20
CA ALA A 173 4.15 -3.82 15.84
C ALA A 173 3.13 -4.36 14.84
N ASP A 174 2.45 -5.45 15.22
CA ASP A 174 1.26 -5.95 14.51
C ASP A 174 0.04 -5.11 14.90
N VAL A 175 -0.73 -4.64 13.92
CA VAL A 175 -1.91 -3.80 14.15
C VAL A 175 -3.01 -4.51 14.97
N ASN A 176 -3.11 -5.84 14.93
CA ASN A 176 -4.05 -6.62 15.74
C ASN A 176 -3.81 -6.36 17.23
N SER A 177 -2.55 -6.44 17.67
CA SER A 177 -2.16 -6.31 19.08
C SER A 177 -1.66 -4.92 19.48
N TRP A 178 -1.36 -4.04 18.52
CA TRP A 178 -0.84 -2.71 18.79
C TRP A 178 -1.84 -1.86 19.60
N THR A 179 -1.34 -1.20 20.64
CA THR A 179 -2.12 -0.28 21.49
C THR A 179 -1.25 0.92 21.86
N THR A 180 -1.88 2.06 22.15
CA THR A 180 -1.15 3.26 22.55
C THR A 180 -1.93 4.09 23.55
N LYS A 181 -1.20 4.73 24.47
CA LYS A 181 -1.75 5.73 25.39
C LYS A 181 -1.73 7.15 24.78
N SER A 182 -0.97 7.35 23.71
CA SER A 182 -0.90 8.64 23.01
C SER A 182 -2.22 8.98 22.33
N ARG A 183 -2.43 10.28 22.06
CA ARG A 183 -3.56 10.80 21.30
C ARG A 183 -3.05 11.67 20.16
N PHE A 184 -3.69 11.58 18.99
CA PHE A 184 -3.24 12.21 17.76
C PHE A 184 -4.25 13.22 17.22
N ASP A 185 -3.75 14.32 16.67
CA ASP A 185 -4.55 15.28 15.90
C ASP A 185 -4.86 14.72 14.50
N ARG A 186 -3.91 13.99 13.91
CA ARG A 186 -4.05 13.36 12.59
C ARG A 186 -3.59 11.92 12.62
N VAL A 187 -4.40 11.05 12.04
CA VAL A 187 -4.01 9.68 11.71
C VAL A 187 -4.02 9.57 10.20
N PHE A 188 -2.94 9.06 9.62
CA PHE A 188 -2.83 8.73 8.21
C PHE A 188 -2.69 7.23 8.06
N SER A 189 -3.33 6.67 7.04
CA SER A 189 -3.09 5.30 6.60
C SER A 189 -3.15 5.25 5.07
N ILE A 190 -2.05 4.82 4.45
CA ILE A 190 -1.87 4.82 2.99
C ILE A 190 -1.63 3.39 2.52
N GLU A 191 -2.55 2.89 1.70
CA GLU A 191 -2.58 1.54 1.09
C GLU A 191 -2.31 0.41 2.11
N MET A 192 -2.86 0.54 3.32
CA MET A 192 -2.80 -0.49 4.36
C MET A 192 -4.13 -1.26 4.49
N PHE A 193 -5.27 -0.60 4.29
CA PHE A 193 -6.59 -1.15 4.58
C PHE A 193 -6.92 -2.38 3.72
N GLU A 194 -6.37 -2.47 2.52
CA GLU A 194 -6.55 -3.56 1.57
C GLU A 194 -5.97 -4.88 2.08
N HIS A 195 -5.06 -4.81 3.06
CA HIS A 195 -4.52 -5.95 3.78
C HIS A 195 -5.31 -6.31 5.04
N MET A 196 -6.32 -5.51 5.40
CA MET A 196 -7.13 -5.69 6.58
C MET A 196 -8.46 -6.38 6.23
N LYS A 197 -9.15 -6.86 7.26
CA LYS A 197 -10.47 -7.49 7.17
C LYS A 197 -11.48 -6.74 8.03
N ASN A 198 -11.27 -6.74 9.34
CA ASN A 198 -12.21 -6.10 10.25
C ASN A 198 -11.98 -4.59 10.35
N TYR A 199 -12.58 -3.87 9.40
CA TYR A 199 -12.54 -2.41 9.37
C TYR A 199 -13.23 -1.78 10.58
N GLU A 200 -14.26 -2.40 11.14
CA GLU A 200 -14.96 -1.88 12.33
C GLU A 200 -14.03 -1.80 13.54
N LYS A 201 -13.39 -2.92 13.89
CA LYS A 201 -12.41 -2.99 14.99
C LYS A 201 -11.22 -2.06 14.74
N LEU A 202 -10.74 -1.98 13.50
CA LEU A 202 -9.64 -1.09 13.13
C LEU A 202 -10.04 0.38 13.31
N MET A 203 -11.21 0.78 12.82
CA MET A 203 -11.74 2.13 12.98
C MET A 203 -11.94 2.45 14.46
N GLN A 204 -12.50 1.54 15.27
CA GLN A 204 -12.62 1.72 16.73
C GLN A 204 -11.25 1.95 17.39
N LYS A 205 -10.23 1.17 17.01
CA LYS A 205 -8.86 1.35 17.49
C LYS A 205 -8.32 2.73 17.14
N VAL A 206 -8.51 3.20 15.90
CA VAL A 206 -8.12 4.55 15.50
C VAL A 206 -8.90 5.63 16.24
N ALA A 207 -10.23 5.48 16.40
CA ALA A 207 -11.07 6.41 17.18
C ALA A 207 -10.53 6.58 18.59
N SER A 208 -10.16 5.47 19.24
CA SER A 208 -9.67 5.46 20.62
C SER A 208 -8.39 6.27 20.83
N CYS A 209 -7.59 6.49 19.78
CA CYS A 209 -6.34 7.24 19.83
C CYS A 209 -6.43 8.63 19.18
N LEU A 210 -7.60 9.07 18.73
CA LEU A 210 -7.78 10.45 18.25
C LEU A 210 -8.03 11.42 19.40
N LYS A 211 -7.50 12.64 19.27
CA LYS A 211 -7.91 13.78 20.10
C LYS A 211 -9.31 14.26 19.70
N THR A 212 -9.92 15.10 20.53
CA THR A 212 -11.11 15.88 20.13
C THR A 212 -10.80 16.67 18.85
N ASN A 213 -11.68 16.60 17.85
CA ASN A 213 -11.48 17.17 16.50
C ASN A 213 -10.32 16.56 15.69
N GLY A 214 -9.76 15.44 16.16
CA GLY A 214 -8.79 14.66 15.40
C GLY A 214 -9.41 14.09 14.13
N LYS A 215 -8.61 13.92 13.09
CA LYS A 215 -9.05 13.40 11.79
C LYS A 215 -8.26 12.15 11.40
N LEU A 216 -8.96 11.18 10.82
CA LEU A 216 -8.34 10.07 10.09
C LEU A 216 -8.40 10.39 8.59
N PHE A 217 -7.26 10.28 7.92
CA PHE A 217 -7.15 10.23 6.47
C PHE A 217 -6.79 8.82 6.03
N VAL A 218 -7.63 8.20 5.20
CA VAL A 218 -7.36 6.90 4.58
C VAL A 218 -7.22 7.08 3.08
N HIS A 219 -6.17 6.51 2.50
CA HIS A 219 -6.01 6.35 1.07
C HIS A 219 -5.82 4.87 0.78
N TYR A 220 -6.76 4.24 0.07
CA TYR A 220 -6.64 2.87 -0.41
C TYR A 220 -7.02 2.80 -1.89
N PHE A 221 -6.54 1.76 -2.58
CA PHE A 221 -7.02 1.38 -3.90
C PHE A 221 -8.33 0.60 -3.80
N CYS A 222 -9.24 0.84 -4.74
CA CYS A 222 -10.55 0.18 -4.77
C CYS A 222 -11.01 -0.11 -6.19
N HIS A 223 -11.97 -1.00 -6.31
CA HIS A 223 -12.86 -1.02 -7.47
C HIS A 223 -13.94 0.05 -7.28
N ARG A 224 -14.45 0.62 -8.37
CA ARG A 224 -15.50 1.64 -8.28
C ARG A 224 -16.78 1.12 -7.62
N GLU A 225 -17.14 -0.14 -7.84
CA GLU A 225 -18.47 -0.66 -7.46
C GLU A 225 -18.45 -1.93 -6.61
N TYR A 226 -17.40 -2.75 -6.77
CA TYR A 226 -17.42 -4.14 -6.33
C TYR A 226 -16.45 -4.33 -5.18
N ILE A 227 -16.85 -5.16 -4.22
CA ILE A 227 -16.01 -5.57 -3.11
C ILE A 227 -15.81 -7.08 -3.20
N TYR A 228 -14.58 -7.54 -3.00
CA TYR A 228 -14.28 -8.97 -3.01
C TYR A 228 -12.94 -9.28 -2.35
N HIS A 229 -12.76 -10.52 -1.92
CA HIS A 229 -11.45 -11.00 -1.48
C HIS A 229 -10.53 -11.35 -2.66
N PHE A 230 -9.25 -11.07 -2.48
CA PHE A 230 -8.21 -11.58 -3.36
C PHE A 230 -7.99 -13.07 -3.07
N GLU A 231 -8.72 -13.90 -3.82
CA GLU A 231 -8.58 -15.36 -3.78
C GLU A 231 -7.18 -15.76 -4.26
N SER A 232 -6.59 -16.78 -3.63
CA SER A 232 -5.26 -17.31 -3.99
C SER A 232 -5.33 -18.68 -4.67
N ASP A 233 -6.48 -19.36 -4.56
CA ASP A 233 -6.68 -20.70 -5.10
C ASP A 233 -7.15 -20.66 -6.55
N GLY A 234 -6.66 -21.59 -7.36
CA GLY A 234 -7.02 -21.69 -8.77
C GLY A 234 -6.09 -20.95 -9.74
N PRO A 235 -6.04 -21.37 -11.01
CA PRO A 235 -5.03 -20.92 -11.97
C PRO A 235 -5.21 -19.47 -12.44
N SER A 236 -6.40 -18.89 -12.31
CA SER A 236 -6.70 -17.50 -12.70
C SER A 236 -6.41 -16.48 -11.60
N ASN A 237 -6.15 -16.93 -10.37
CA ASN A 237 -6.07 -16.10 -9.16
C ASN A 237 -4.64 -15.64 -8.84
N TRP A 238 -3.91 -15.24 -9.88
CA TRP A 238 -2.52 -14.80 -9.79
C TRP A 238 -2.34 -13.52 -8.96
N MET A 239 -3.29 -12.57 -9.01
CA MET A 239 -3.19 -11.33 -8.22
C MET A 239 -3.24 -11.61 -6.72
N GLY A 240 -4.15 -12.46 -6.26
CA GLY A 240 -4.18 -12.87 -4.86
C GLY A 240 -2.95 -13.67 -4.50
N LYS A 241 -2.58 -14.68 -5.31
CA LYS A 241 -1.44 -15.55 -5.01
C LYS A 241 -0.08 -14.86 -4.91
N TYR A 242 0.18 -13.82 -5.71
CA TYR A 242 1.51 -13.21 -5.83
C TYR A 242 1.61 -11.77 -5.31
N PHE A 243 0.48 -11.06 -5.12
CA PHE A 243 0.49 -9.64 -4.77
C PHE A 243 -0.40 -9.25 -3.60
N PHE A 244 -1.46 -10.00 -3.33
CA PHE A 244 -2.48 -9.63 -2.35
C PHE A 244 -2.99 -10.84 -1.58
N SER A 245 -2.10 -11.75 -1.19
CA SER A 245 -2.45 -12.98 -0.46
C SER A 245 -3.21 -12.60 0.81
N GLY A 246 -4.45 -13.07 0.94
CA GLY A 246 -5.31 -12.72 2.07
C GLY A 246 -5.87 -11.30 2.05
N GLY A 247 -5.66 -10.51 1.00
CA GLY A 247 -6.16 -9.15 0.87
C GLY A 247 -7.64 -9.05 0.49
N THR A 248 -8.14 -7.82 0.43
CA THR A 248 -9.48 -7.47 -0.01
C THR A 248 -9.37 -6.35 -1.04
N MET A 249 -10.12 -6.45 -2.14
CA MET A 249 -10.42 -5.32 -3.01
C MET A 249 -11.65 -4.60 -2.43
N PRO A 250 -11.50 -3.40 -1.85
CA PRO A 250 -12.64 -2.61 -1.41
C PRO A 250 -13.40 -2.03 -2.62
N SER A 251 -14.66 -1.68 -2.40
CA SER A 251 -15.39 -0.69 -3.20
C SER A 251 -15.14 0.73 -2.69
N ASP A 252 -15.46 1.75 -3.49
CA ASP A 252 -15.27 3.16 -3.14
C ASP A 252 -16.02 3.62 -1.87
N ASP A 253 -17.17 3.01 -1.61
CA ASP A 253 -18.05 3.25 -0.47
C ASP A 253 -17.82 2.30 0.72
N THR A 254 -16.83 1.40 0.66
CA THR A 254 -16.65 0.33 1.68
C THR A 254 -16.61 0.89 3.10
N LEU A 255 -15.82 1.95 3.34
CA LEU A 255 -15.69 2.51 4.68
C LEU A 255 -16.96 3.20 5.20
N LEU A 256 -17.90 3.59 4.34
CA LEU A 256 -19.17 4.19 4.77
C LEU A 256 -20.02 3.21 5.59
N TYR A 257 -19.82 1.91 5.41
CA TYR A 257 -20.50 0.84 6.16
C TYR A 257 -19.89 0.57 7.53
N PHE A 258 -18.71 1.15 7.84
CA PHE A 258 -17.97 0.94 9.09
C PHE A 258 -17.79 2.25 9.88
N GLN A 259 -18.78 3.13 9.80
CA GLN A 259 -18.81 4.35 10.60
C GLN A 259 -19.09 3.99 12.06
N VAL A 260 -18.08 4.16 12.91
CA VAL A 260 -18.18 3.97 14.35
C VAL A 260 -18.17 5.31 15.04
N SER A 261 -19.06 5.53 16.00
CA SER A 261 -19.06 6.77 16.79
C SER A 261 -17.71 6.95 17.49
N PRO A 262 -17.10 8.16 17.48
CA PRO A 262 -17.64 9.44 17.02
C PRO A 262 -17.28 9.84 15.58
N PHE A 263 -16.84 8.91 14.71
CA PHE A 263 -16.51 9.25 13.32
C PHE A 263 -17.74 9.64 12.51
N CYS A 264 -17.62 10.75 11.79
CA CYS A 264 -18.42 11.05 10.60
C CYS A 264 -17.47 11.07 9.41
N LEU A 265 -17.60 10.10 8.51
CA LEU A 265 -16.74 10.00 7.34
C LEU A 265 -17.18 11.01 6.26
N SER A 266 -16.20 11.64 5.63
CA SER A 266 -16.40 12.44 4.42
C SER A 266 -15.59 11.84 3.28
N LEU A 267 -16.23 11.63 2.13
CA LEU A 267 -15.55 11.16 0.92
C LEU A 267 -14.95 12.34 0.16
N HIS A 268 -13.69 12.19 -0.25
CA HIS A 268 -13.07 13.06 -1.23
C HIS A 268 -13.09 12.41 -2.62
N PRO A 269 -13.07 13.20 -3.71
CA PRO A 269 -13.04 12.65 -5.06
C PRO A 269 -11.87 11.67 -5.26
N PRO A 270 -12.12 10.50 -5.89
CA PRO A 270 -11.09 9.48 -6.10
C PRO A 270 -9.96 10.00 -6.98
N PHE A 271 -8.76 9.45 -6.79
CA PHE A 271 -7.65 9.64 -7.73
C PHE A 271 -7.80 8.67 -8.91
N PHE A 272 -7.56 9.15 -10.14
CA PHE A 272 -7.80 8.34 -11.33
C PHE A 272 -6.85 7.12 -11.44
N PRO A 273 -7.30 6.00 -12.04
CA PRO A 273 -6.55 4.73 -12.10
C PRO A 273 -5.16 4.80 -12.75
N ARG A 274 -4.90 5.80 -13.59
CA ARG A 274 -3.61 5.98 -14.30
C ARG A 274 -2.43 6.24 -13.35
N CYS A 275 -2.71 6.72 -12.13
CA CYS A 275 -1.73 7.07 -11.10
C CYS A 275 -0.93 5.85 -10.60
N ARG A 276 -1.61 4.75 -10.29
CA ARG A 276 -0.97 3.52 -9.78
C ARG A 276 -0.26 2.72 -10.86
N ALA A 277 -0.84 2.65 -12.05
CA ALA A 277 -0.28 1.89 -13.18
C ALA A 277 1.12 2.39 -13.61
N ARG A 278 1.41 3.69 -13.45
CA ARG A 278 2.72 4.27 -13.75
C ARG A 278 3.81 3.84 -12.76
N VAL A 279 3.48 3.76 -11.47
CA VAL A 279 4.40 3.26 -10.42
C VAL A 279 4.76 1.79 -10.71
N VAL A 280 3.76 0.95 -10.96
CA VAL A 280 3.96 -0.49 -11.26
C VAL A 280 4.77 -0.72 -12.54
N ASN A 281 4.69 0.15 -13.54
CA ASN A 281 5.53 0.02 -14.75
C ASN A 281 7.03 0.20 -14.46
N ARG A 282 7.43 1.01 -13.46
CA ARG A 282 8.85 1.21 -13.11
C ARG A 282 9.44 0.01 -12.36
N PHE A 283 8.64 -0.65 -11.50
CA PHE A 283 9.00 -1.95 -10.89
C PHE A 283 9.45 -3.00 -11.92
N ARG A 284 8.81 -3.01 -13.09
CA ARG A 284 9.13 -3.97 -14.16
C ARG A 284 10.39 -3.60 -14.94
N LEU A 285 10.63 -2.32 -15.19
CA LEU A 285 11.84 -1.85 -15.88
C LEU A 285 13.11 -2.20 -15.10
N CYS A 286 13.09 -2.09 -13.77
CA CYS A 286 14.23 -2.46 -12.93
C CYS A 286 14.49 -3.97 -12.89
N ARG A 287 13.45 -4.81 -12.95
CA ARG A 287 13.63 -6.27 -13.07
C ARG A 287 14.31 -6.65 -14.41
N CYS A 288 13.92 -6.02 -15.51
CA CYS A 288 14.63 -6.17 -16.80
C CYS A 288 16.08 -5.67 -16.73
N HIS A 289 16.34 -4.51 -16.10
CA HIS A 289 17.70 -3.99 -15.94
C HIS A 289 18.58 -4.87 -15.05
N MET A 290 18.04 -5.51 -14.01
CA MET A 290 18.80 -6.46 -13.20
C MET A 290 19.09 -7.77 -13.94
N GLU A 291 18.17 -8.28 -14.76
CA GLU A 291 18.46 -9.45 -15.62
C GLU A 291 19.45 -9.12 -16.75
N ILE A 292 19.43 -7.90 -17.28
CA ILE A 292 20.42 -7.40 -18.25
C ILE A 292 21.77 -7.13 -17.57
N SER A 293 21.77 -6.64 -16.32
CA SER A 293 22.97 -6.43 -15.50
C SER A 293 23.62 -7.77 -15.09
N HIS A 294 22.83 -8.79 -14.77
CA HIS A 294 23.32 -10.15 -14.52
C HIS A 294 23.87 -10.84 -15.78
N ARG A 295 23.60 -10.33 -16.99
CA ARG A 295 24.26 -10.75 -18.24
C ARG A 295 25.51 -9.92 -18.59
N ASN A 296 25.85 -8.89 -17.82
CA ASN A 296 27.03 -8.05 -18.00
C ASN A 296 28.10 -8.21 -16.89
N THR A 297 28.04 -9.30 -16.11
CA THR A 297 29.16 -9.76 -15.25
C THR A 297 30.36 -10.29 -16.04
N SER A 298 30.42 -10.07 -17.35
CA SER A 298 31.64 -10.23 -18.16
C SER A 298 32.67 -9.13 -17.92
N LEU A 299 32.33 -8.01 -17.25
CA LEU A 299 33.26 -6.91 -16.99
C LEU A 299 33.99 -6.97 -15.63
N MET A 300 33.72 -7.97 -14.78
CA MET A 300 34.47 -8.23 -13.55
C MET A 300 35.54 -9.34 -13.68
N ARG A 301 35.82 -9.80 -14.91
CA ARG A 301 36.94 -10.73 -15.18
C ARG A 301 38.24 -10.05 -15.61
N THR A 302 38.28 -8.73 -15.77
CA THR A 302 39.48 -8.02 -16.25
C THR A 302 40.31 -7.38 -15.13
N LEU A 303 40.04 -7.69 -13.87
CA LEU A 303 40.96 -7.39 -12.77
C LEU A 303 41.07 -8.61 -11.84
N GLY A 304 41.89 -9.59 -12.27
CA GLY A 304 42.53 -10.51 -11.32
C GLY A 304 42.46 -12.02 -11.56
N LYS A 305 42.33 -12.50 -12.81
CA LYS A 305 42.99 -13.71 -13.37
C LYS A 305 42.53 -13.95 -14.80
#